data_AF-A0A1G9KFX7-F1
#
_entry.id   AF-A0A1G9KFX7-F1
#
_cell.length_a   1.000
_cell.length_b   1.000
_cell.length_c   1.000
_cell.angle_alpha   90.00
_cell.angle_beta   90.00
_cell.angle_gamma   90.00
#
_symmetry.space_group_name_H-M   'P 1'
#
loop_
_entity.id
_entity.type
_entity.pdbx_description
1 polymer ?
#
loop_
_entity_poly.entity_id
_entity_poly.type
_entity_poly.pdbx_seq_one_letter_code
_entity_poly.pdbx_strand_id
1 'polypeptide(L)'
;MKSILSALSLLCIILMSGCQKKEFASPDQGRVISLKLSGVSTALLEFIYKDSVVATTQNSSEFVINTLLAVGDGAAKLEIRKKGSIDILQSQTILASPYNQNVSIYYDGDKLYDGLVKLGIKGYALSGELEFLSQGKVILSGTGVIDNSNNPAPILINKGEGQEVQVRKKGETAILFTKTIEASPSKQSLNFFFDGTSIVGNVQLDPPVDPKNMMIKAKFQTTFPNQFKGVDVDLVFYTRLTSAANTIIGTKMIPELLLKLPKDGSFNTLELPPLPGSNYIYSFDIVESGTYNLPYTSGSPLVVAGFTLKQNEGRYGILNFEAGKSKLLLLKDSRALVAATKSIYPSGAFTDLSQYFQ
;
A
#
# COMPACT_ATOMS: atom_id res chain seq x y z
N MET A 1 48.94 -84.05 -47.69
CA MET A 1 48.83 -83.49 -46.32
C MET A 1 49.58 -82.15 -46.15
N LYS A 2 49.49 -81.21 -47.13
CA LYS A 2 50.08 -79.86 -47.01
C LYS A 2 49.11 -78.73 -47.38
N SER A 3 47.90 -79.03 -47.84
CA SER A 3 46.90 -78.01 -48.24
C SER A 3 45.80 -77.75 -47.20
N ILE A 4 45.66 -78.59 -46.16
CA ILE A 4 44.60 -78.44 -45.14
C ILE A 4 45.05 -77.53 -43.99
N LEU A 5 46.36 -77.43 -43.73
CA LEU A 5 46.91 -76.63 -42.63
C LEU A 5 46.96 -75.12 -42.94
N SER A 6 46.95 -74.74 -44.23
CA SER A 6 46.97 -73.32 -44.65
C SER A 6 45.59 -72.65 -44.59
N ALA A 7 44.51 -73.42 -44.70
CA ALA A 7 43.15 -72.89 -44.68
C ALA A 7 42.66 -72.59 -43.24
N LEU A 8 43.16 -73.35 -42.25
CA LEU A 8 42.79 -73.17 -40.85
C LEU A 8 43.49 -71.96 -40.20
N SER A 9 44.69 -71.62 -40.67
CA SER A 9 45.44 -70.43 -40.23
C SER A 9 44.76 -69.11 -40.68
N LEU A 10 44.22 -69.08 -41.90
CA LEU A 10 43.60 -67.87 -42.46
C LEU A 10 42.19 -67.61 -41.89
N LEU A 11 41.48 -68.65 -41.45
CA LEU A 11 40.15 -68.52 -40.84
C LEU A 11 40.20 -67.97 -39.40
N CYS A 12 41.29 -68.23 -38.66
CA CYS A 12 41.47 -67.72 -37.30
C CYS A 12 41.82 -66.22 -37.23
N ILE A 13 42.42 -65.64 -38.27
CA ILE A 13 42.80 -64.22 -38.29
C ILE A 13 41.58 -63.32 -38.60
N ILE A 14 40.61 -63.82 -39.36
CA ILE A 14 39.39 -63.07 -39.70
C ILE A 14 38.42 -63.00 -38.50
N LEU A 15 38.42 -64.02 -37.62
CA LEU A 15 37.56 -64.03 -36.41
C LEU A 15 38.07 -63.12 -35.27
N MET A 16 39.35 -62.72 -35.30
CA MET A 16 39.93 -61.77 -34.33
C MET A 16 39.74 -60.30 -34.75
N SER A 17 39.24 -60.05 -35.96
CA SER A 17 38.89 -58.72 -36.46
C SER A 17 37.43 -58.36 -36.14
N GLY A 18 36.84 -59.03 -35.15
CA GLY A 18 35.55 -58.67 -34.58
C GLY A 18 35.64 -57.22 -34.10
N CYS A 19 35.09 -56.33 -34.90
CA CYS A 19 34.95 -54.91 -34.62
C CYS A 19 34.40 -54.78 -33.20
N GLN A 20 35.25 -54.37 -32.25
CA GLN A 20 34.78 -53.84 -30.99
C GLN A 20 34.02 -52.58 -31.37
N LYS A 21 32.72 -52.73 -31.58
CA LYS A 21 31.78 -51.64 -31.52
C LYS A 21 31.92 -51.14 -30.09
N LYS A 22 32.85 -50.21 -29.88
CA LYS A 22 32.83 -49.32 -28.74
C LYS A 22 31.47 -48.65 -28.87
N GLU A 23 30.50 -49.18 -28.14
CA GLU A 23 29.31 -48.42 -27.82
C GLU A 23 29.86 -47.12 -27.27
N PHE A 24 29.66 -46.03 -28.03
CA PHE A 24 29.77 -44.71 -27.45
C PHE A 24 28.87 -44.78 -26.22
N ALA A 25 29.48 -44.76 -25.03
CA ALA A 25 28.76 -44.44 -23.82
C ALA A 25 27.97 -43.19 -24.19
N SER A 26 26.65 -43.31 -24.24
CA SER A 26 25.79 -42.19 -24.59
C SER A 26 26.25 -41.06 -23.67
N PRO A 27 26.77 -39.93 -24.20
CA PRO A 27 27.23 -38.85 -23.35
C PRO A 27 26.05 -38.53 -22.47
N ASP A 28 26.23 -38.69 -21.15
CA ASP A 28 25.19 -38.56 -20.13
C ASP A 28 24.19 -37.50 -20.58
N GLN A 29 23.04 -37.97 -21.09
CA GLN A 29 22.05 -37.10 -21.71
C GLN A 29 21.36 -36.44 -20.55
N GLY A 30 21.99 -35.37 -20.05
CA GLY A 30 21.58 -34.70 -18.82
C GLY A 30 20.08 -34.48 -18.79
N ARG A 31 19.49 -34.62 -17.61
CA ARG A 31 18.05 -34.50 -17.44
C ARG A 31 17.64 -33.06 -17.71
N VAL A 32 16.61 -32.89 -18.51
CA VAL A 32 16.01 -31.56 -18.73
C VAL A 32 15.27 -31.17 -17.46
N ILE A 33 15.58 -29.99 -16.93
CA ILE A 33 14.87 -29.35 -15.84
C ILE A 33 14.22 -28.05 -16.32
N SER A 34 13.14 -27.65 -15.66
CA SER A 34 12.49 -26.36 -15.77
C SER A 34 12.91 -25.46 -14.62
N LEU A 35 13.65 -24.40 -14.96
CA LEU A 35 14.04 -23.36 -14.03
C LEU A 35 13.12 -22.16 -14.16
N LYS A 36 12.47 -21.80 -13.04
CA LYS A 36 11.82 -20.52 -12.87
C LYS A 36 12.79 -19.57 -12.18
N LEU A 37 13.25 -18.58 -12.92
CA LEU A 37 14.08 -17.49 -12.45
C LEU A 37 13.15 -16.33 -12.10
N SER A 38 13.18 -15.85 -10.87
CA SER A 38 12.32 -14.74 -10.44
C SER A 38 13.03 -13.77 -9.51
N GLY A 39 12.47 -12.59 -9.33
CA GLY A 39 13.03 -11.63 -8.37
C GLY A 39 12.74 -10.20 -8.73
N VAL A 40 13.50 -9.30 -8.09
CA VAL A 40 13.46 -7.85 -8.35
C VAL A 40 14.88 -7.37 -8.56
N SER A 41 15.10 -6.64 -9.65
CA SER A 41 16.37 -5.94 -9.83
C SER A 41 16.24 -4.56 -10.46
N THR A 42 17.07 -3.60 -10.05
CA THR A 42 17.20 -2.30 -10.71
C THR A 42 18.22 -2.33 -11.86
N ALA A 43 18.92 -3.45 -12.07
CA ALA A 43 19.86 -3.67 -13.15
C ALA A 43 19.39 -4.81 -14.06
N LEU A 44 19.82 -4.78 -15.31
CA LEU A 44 19.65 -5.93 -16.20
C LEU A 44 20.61 -7.05 -15.78
N LEU A 45 20.11 -8.27 -15.73
CA LEU A 45 20.85 -9.46 -15.28
C LEU A 45 20.96 -10.49 -16.40
N GLU A 46 22.08 -11.19 -16.42
CA GLU A 46 22.32 -12.38 -17.24
C GLU A 46 22.46 -13.62 -16.33
N PHE A 47 21.86 -14.71 -16.76
CA PHE A 47 21.96 -16.02 -16.11
C PHE A 47 22.80 -16.93 -17.01
N ILE A 48 23.85 -17.51 -16.46
CA ILE A 48 24.89 -18.21 -17.21
C ILE A 48 24.95 -19.66 -16.75
N TYR A 49 24.99 -20.56 -17.72
CA TYR A 49 25.19 -21.98 -17.51
C TYR A 49 26.16 -22.49 -18.57
N LYS A 50 27.25 -23.17 -18.16
CA LYS A 50 28.30 -23.68 -19.05
C LYS A 50 28.77 -22.61 -20.05
N ASP A 51 29.18 -21.46 -19.53
CA ASP A 51 29.69 -20.30 -20.28
C ASP A 51 28.72 -19.66 -21.28
N SER A 52 27.45 -20.07 -21.26
CA SER A 52 26.41 -19.56 -22.16
C SER A 52 25.34 -18.80 -21.37
N VAL A 53 24.90 -17.66 -21.90
CA VAL A 53 23.75 -16.92 -21.36
C VAL A 53 22.48 -17.69 -21.70
N VAL A 54 21.79 -18.19 -20.68
CA VAL A 54 20.56 -18.99 -20.82
C VAL A 54 19.29 -18.22 -20.54
N ALA A 55 19.41 -17.05 -19.91
CA ALA A 55 18.33 -16.09 -19.72
C ALA A 55 18.89 -14.68 -19.48
N THR A 56 18.08 -13.68 -19.79
CA THR A 56 18.40 -12.27 -19.55
C THR A 56 17.14 -11.54 -19.11
N THR A 57 17.23 -10.67 -18.11
CA THR A 57 16.10 -9.80 -17.76
C THR A 57 15.92 -8.73 -18.85
N GLN A 58 14.66 -8.42 -19.16
CA GLN A 58 14.32 -7.46 -20.21
C GLN A 58 14.24 -6.03 -19.68
N ASN A 59 13.98 -5.89 -18.38
CA ASN A 59 13.76 -4.64 -17.69
C ASN A 59 14.36 -4.68 -16.28
N SER A 60 14.66 -3.48 -15.77
CA SER A 60 15.10 -3.24 -14.39
C SER A 60 13.90 -3.16 -13.45
N SER A 61 13.20 -4.27 -13.25
CA SER A 61 12.07 -4.35 -12.32
C SER A 61 11.88 -5.77 -11.76
N GLU A 62 10.69 -6.07 -11.26
CA GLU A 62 10.25 -7.45 -11.00
C GLU A 62 10.26 -8.26 -12.31
N PHE A 63 10.73 -9.50 -12.24
CA PHE A 63 10.83 -10.38 -13.40
C PHE A 63 10.49 -11.83 -13.04
N VAL A 64 9.99 -12.55 -14.04
CA VAL A 64 9.81 -14.01 -14.01
C VAL A 64 10.19 -14.54 -15.39
N ILE A 65 11.16 -15.45 -15.44
CA ILE A 65 11.64 -16.10 -16.66
C ILE A 65 11.59 -17.61 -16.42
N ASN A 66 10.98 -18.35 -17.35
CA ASN A 66 11.03 -19.80 -17.34
C ASN A 66 12.01 -20.24 -18.42
N THR A 67 12.95 -21.12 -18.08
CA THR A 67 13.94 -21.67 -19.03
C THR A 67 14.13 -23.17 -18.80
N LEU A 68 14.45 -23.90 -19.86
CA LEU A 68 14.72 -25.34 -19.81
C LEU A 68 16.23 -25.55 -19.94
N LEU A 69 16.82 -26.29 -19.01
CA LEU A 69 18.25 -26.62 -19.04
C LEU A 69 18.47 -28.13 -18.97
N ALA A 70 19.42 -28.64 -19.75
CA ALA A 70 19.90 -30.02 -19.61
C ALA A 70 21.04 -30.06 -18.57
N VAL A 71 20.77 -30.69 -17.42
CA VAL A 71 21.70 -30.81 -16.29
C VAL A 71 22.09 -32.28 -16.12
N GLY A 72 23.40 -32.58 -16.12
CA GLY A 72 23.90 -33.94 -15.89
C GLY A 72 23.59 -34.43 -14.47
N ASP A 73 23.82 -35.70 -14.19
CA ASP A 73 23.40 -36.34 -12.92
C ASP A 73 24.07 -35.77 -11.63
N GLY A 74 24.92 -34.74 -11.74
CA GLY A 74 25.57 -34.02 -10.63
C GLY A 74 25.07 -32.60 -10.39
N ALA A 75 25.56 -31.98 -9.31
CA ALA A 75 25.32 -30.58 -9.03
C ALA A 75 25.96 -29.67 -10.08
N ALA A 76 25.16 -28.80 -10.66
CA ALA A 76 25.57 -27.80 -11.64
C ALA A 76 25.50 -26.40 -11.03
N LYS A 77 26.28 -25.48 -11.60
CA LYS A 77 26.32 -24.08 -11.16
C LYS A 77 25.61 -23.19 -12.18
N LEU A 78 24.62 -22.45 -11.72
CA LEU A 78 24.01 -21.33 -12.42
C LEU A 78 24.64 -20.05 -11.87
N GLU A 79 25.26 -19.26 -12.74
CA GLU A 79 25.89 -18.00 -12.35
C GLU A 79 25.01 -16.83 -12.78
N ILE A 80 25.00 -15.77 -11.97
CA ILE A 80 24.19 -14.58 -12.20
C ILE A 80 25.10 -13.37 -12.18
N ARG A 81 24.99 -12.51 -13.19
CA ARG A 81 25.77 -11.27 -13.29
C ARG A 81 24.94 -10.12 -13.83
N LYS A 82 25.46 -8.90 -13.66
CA LYS A 82 24.94 -7.74 -14.39
C LYS A 82 25.20 -7.90 -15.89
N LYS A 83 24.21 -7.59 -16.72
CA LYS A 83 24.31 -7.69 -18.18
C LYS A 83 25.52 -6.91 -18.70
N GLY A 84 26.36 -7.57 -19.48
CA GLY A 84 27.60 -7.00 -20.03
C GLY A 84 28.76 -6.88 -19.04
N SER A 85 28.61 -7.34 -17.80
CA SER A 85 29.73 -7.49 -16.85
C SER A 85 30.40 -8.85 -16.99
N ILE A 86 31.59 -9.01 -16.43
CA ILE A 86 32.23 -10.31 -16.20
C ILE A 86 32.11 -10.77 -14.74
N ASP A 87 31.82 -9.84 -13.82
CA ASP A 87 31.76 -10.12 -12.39
C ASP A 87 30.50 -10.90 -12.03
N ILE A 88 30.69 -12.06 -11.39
CA ILE A 88 29.60 -12.90 -10.91
C ILE A 88 29.06 -12.33 -9.61
N LEU A 89 27.80 -11.93 -9.61
CA LEU A 89 27.08 -11.42 -8.43
C LEU A 89 26.74 -12.57 -7.49
N GLN A 90 26.19 -13.65 -8.04
CA GLN A 90 25.72 -14.80 -7.27
C GLN A 90 25.90 -16.09 -8.06
N SER A 91 26.06 -17.19 -7.34
CA SER A 91 26.09 -18.53 -7.89
C SER A 91 25.09 -19.40 -7.15
N GLN A 92 24.31 -20.18 -7.91
CA GLN A 92 23.29 -21.06 -7.36
C GLN A 92 23.51 -22.48 -7.86
N THR A 93 23.39 -23.44 -6.95
CA THR A 93 23.44 -24.85 -7.31
C THR A 93 22.09 -25.27 -7.89
N ILE A 94 22.12 -25.87 -9.08
CA ILE A 94 20.98 -26.51 -9.72
C ILE A 94 21.27 -28.01 -9.86
N LEU A 95 20.23 -28.82 -9.75
CA LEU A 95 20.33 -30.29 -9.76
C LEU A 95 19.59 -30.87 -10.97
N ALA A 96 19.87 -32.12 -11.35
CA ALA A 96 19.08 -32.83 -12.37
C ALA A 96 17.66 -33.22 -11.90
N SER A 97 17.38 -33.08 -10.61
CA SER A 97 16.08 -33.35 -9.98
C SER A 97 15.92 -32.49 -8.72
N PRO A 98 14.73 -31.93 -8.42
CA PRO A 98 13.46 -32.12 -9.14
C PRO A 98 13.40 -31.40 -10.49
N TYR A 99 12.46 -31.82 -11.37
CA TYR A 99 12.25 -31.18 -12.68
C TYR A 99 11.97 -29.67 -12.55
N ASN A 100 11.13 -29.27 -11.59
CA ASN A 100 10.85 -27.85 -11.34
C ASN A 100 11.77 -27.33 -10.23
N GLN A 101 12.57 -26.32 -10.55
CA GLN A 101 13.43 -25.62 -9.59
C GLN A 101 13.21 -24.11 -9.70
N ASN A 102 13.30 -23.43 -8.56
CA ASN A 102 13.11 -21.98 -8.48
C ASN A 102 14.39 -21.32 -8.00
N VAL A 103 14.84 -20.29 -8.72
CA VAL A 103 15.96 -19.44 -8.30
C VAL A 103 15.43 -18.03 -8.16
N SER A 104 15.60 -17.45 -6.98
CA SER A 104 15.20 -16.07 -6.69
C SER A 104 16.41 -15.19 -6.43
N ILE A 105 16.38 -13.95 -6.93
CA ILE A 105 17.41 -12.95 -6.72
C ILE A 105 16.81 -11.57 -6.44
N TYR A 106 17.37 -10.87 -5.47
CA TYR A 106 16.93 -9.56 -5.04
C TYR A 106 18.14 -8.63 -5.06
N TYR A 107 18.21 -7.73 -6.05
CA TYR A 107 19.42 -6.95 -6.34
C TYR A 107 19.10 -5.48 -6.63
N ASP A 108 19.56 -4.56 -5.79
CA ASP A 108 19.22 -3.14 -5.90
C ASP A 108 20.11 -2.34 -6.87
N GLY A 109 21.01 -3.02 -7.58
CA GLY A 109 21.99 -2.45 -8.49
C GLY A 109 23.38 -2.29 -7.89
N ASP A 110 23.50 -2.48 -6.57
CA ASP A 110 24.75 -2.43 -5.82
C ASP A 110 24.91 -3.69 -4.95
N LYS A 111 23.89 -4.02 -4.14
CA LYS A 111 23.91 -5.12 -3.17
C LYS A 111 22.84 -6.18 -3.42
N LEU A 112 23.15 -7.43 -3.05
CA LEU A 112 22.22 -8.56 -2.99
C LEU A 112 21.52 -8.66 -1.64
N TYR A 113 20.28 -9.11 -1.66
CA TYR A 113 19.43 -9.30 -0.48
C TYR A 113 18.89 -10.73 -0.42
N ASP A 114 18.67 -11.22 0.80
CA ASP A 114 18.17 -12.58 1.02
C ASP A 114 16.68 -12.72 0.68
N GLY A 115 15.94 -11.62 0.75
CA GLY A 115 14.49 -11.64 0.63
C GLY A 115 13.89 -10.32 0.16
N LEU A 116 12.57 -10.39 0.02
CA LEU A 116 11.72 -9.26 -0.33
C LEU A 116 10.43 -9.31 0.47
N VAL A 117 10.02 -8.16 0.97
CA VAL A 117 8.73 -7.93 1.61
C VAL A 117 7.91 -7.00 0.71
N LYS A 118 6.65 -7.36 0.47
CA LYS A 118 5.69 -6.51 -0.23
C LYS A 118 5.01 -5.61 0.80
N LEU A 119 5.28 -4.30 0.75
CA LEU A 119 4.73 -3.31 1.67
C LEU A 119 3.54 -2.57 1.03
N GLY A 120 2.34 -2.82 1.57
CA GLY A 120 1.16 -2.02 1.27
C GLY A 120 1.15 -0.76 2.13
N ILE A 121 1.04 0.39 1.52
CA ILE A 121 0.96 1.70 2.15
C ILE A 121 -0.43 2.24 1.85
N LYS A 122 -1.17 2.53 2.92
CA LYS A 122 -2.54 3.04 2.81
C LYS A 122 -2.74 4.16 3.83
N GLY A 123 -3.27 5.29 3.40
CA GLY A 123 -3.46 6.41 4.32
C GLY A 123 -3.92 7.68 3.65
N TYR A 124 -3.93 8.75 4.45
CA TYR A 124 -4.39 10.06 4.02
C TYR A 124 -3.44 11.17 4.46
N ALA A 125 -3.07 12.03 3.52
CA ALA A 125 -2.30 13.24 3.74
C ALA A 125 -3.21 14.47 3.72
N LEU A 126 -3.32 15.17 4.85
CA LEU A 126 -4.18 16.35 4.99
C LEU A 126 -3.76 17.51 4.11
N SER A 127 -2.44 17.65 3.90
CA SER A 127 -1.82 18.69 3.11
C SER A 127 -0.47 18.20 2.59
N GLY A 128 0.04 18.86 1.55
CA GLY A 128 1.33 18.54 0.95
C GLY A 128 1.37 17.20 0.21
N GLU A 129 2.50 16.94 -0.44
CA GLU A 129 2.84 15.63 -1.01
C GLU A 129 3.83 14.93 -0.08
N LEU A 130 3.60 13.66 0.22
CA LEU A 130 4.50 12.83 1.01
C LEU A 130 5.34 11.94 0.11
N GLU A 131 6.58 11.68 0.53
CA GLU A 131 7.47 10.66 -0.02
C GLU A 131 7.70 9.57 1.02
N PHE A 132 7.62 8.32 0.57
CA PHE A 132 8.00 7.14 1.32
C PHE A 132 9.34 6.66 0.78
N LEU A 133 10.31 6.46 1.66
CA LEU A 133 11.66 6.11 1.30
C LEU A 133 12.06 4.78 1.94
N SER A 134 12.77 3.96 1.17
CA SER A 134 13.50 2.81 1.71
C SER A 134 14.95 2.94 1.24
N GLN A 135 15.90 2.84 2.18
CA GLN A 135 17.33 3.00 1.88
C GLN A 135 17.63 4.31 1.11
N GLY A 136 16.94 5.40 1.46
CA GLY A 136 17.07 6.71 0.81
C GLY A 136 16.48 6.83 -0.59
N LYS A 137 15.93 5.76 -1.18
CA LYS A 137 15.25 5.77 -2.48
C LYS A 137 13.74 5.93 -2.27
N VAL A 138 13.10 6.80 -3.05
CA VAL A 138 11.63 6.98 -3.02
C VAL A 138 10.96 5.73 -3.59
N ILE A 139 10.09 5.10 -2.80
CA ILE A 139 9.32 3.91 -3.19
C ILE A 139 7.85 4.23 -3.50
N LEU A 140 7.34 5.36 -3.00
CA LEU A 140 5.99 5.86 -3.24
C LEU A 140 5.95 7.37 -2.95
N SER A 141 5.12 8.12 -3.69
CA SER A 141 4.74 9.49 -3.32
C SER A 141 3.27 9.74 -3.59
N GLY A 142 2.67 10.72 -2.91
CA GLY A 142 1.26 11.06 -3.13
C GLY A 142 0.72 12.20 -2.28
N THR A 143 -0.48 12.68 -2.65
CA THR A 143 -1.24 13.73 -1.96
C THR A 143 -2.64 13.22 -1.63
N GLY A 144 -3.27 13.71 -0.56
CA GLY A 144 -4.61 13.27 -0.20
C GLY A 144 -4.65 11.76 0.08
N VAL A 145 -5.42 11.01 -0.72
CA VAL A 145 -5.50 9.55 -0.61
C VAL A 145 -4.23 8.91 -1.19
N ILE A 146 -3.51 8.14 -0.37
CA ILE A 146 -2.34 7.38 -0.79
C ILE A 146 -2.63 5.90 -0.53
N ASP A 147 -2.72 5.12 -1.61
CA ASP A 147 -3.01 3.69 -1.53
C ASP A 147 -2.28 2.94 -2.66
N ASN A 148 -1.33 2.07 -2.29
CA ASN A 148 -0.67 1.16 -3.23
C ASN A 148 -1.01 -0.31 -2.93
N SER A 149 -2.10 -0.60 -2.21
CA SER A 149 -2.47 -1.98 -1.83
C SER A 149 -2.59 -2.94 -3.03
N ASN A 150 -2.99 -2.43 -4.20
CA ASN A 150 -3.07 -3.21 -5.45
C ASN A 150 -1.70 -3.46 -6.10
N ASN A 151 -0.69 -2.65 -5.79
CA ASN A 151 0.69 -2.84 -6.25
C ASN A 151 1.69 -2.48 -5.14
N PRO A 152 1.83 -3.35 -4.12
CA PRO A 152 2.66 -3.07 -2.95
C PRO A 152 4.12 -2.84 -3.31
N ALA A 153 4.76 -1.91 -2.60
CA ALA A 153 6.16 -1.56 -2.83
C ALA A 153 7.08 -2.74 -2.44
N PRO A 154 8.04 -3.14 -3.30
CA PRO A 154 9.03 -4.15 -2.96
C PRO A 154 10.10 -3.57 -2.02
N ILE A 155 10.24 -4.15 -0.84
CA ILE A 155 11.28 -3.80 0.14
C ILE A 155 12.30 -4.95 0.18
N LEU A 156 13.54 -4.67 -0.23
CA LEU A 156 14.63 -5.66 -0.23
C LEU A 156 15.21 -5.74 1.19
N ILE A 157 15.42 -6.96 1.70
CA ILE A 157 15.77 -7.18 3.11
C ILE A 157 16.68 -8.41 3.29
N ASN A 158 17.63 -8.34 4.23
CA ASN A 158 18.46 -9.49 4.59
C ASN A 158 17.76 -10.33 5.66
N LYS A 159 18.15 -11.60 5.77
CA LYS A 159 17.54 -12.54 6.69
C LYS A 159 17.85 -12.14 8.14
N GLY A 160 16.80 -11.96 8.93
CA GLY A 160 16.92 -11.60 10.35
C GLY A 160 17.24 -10.13 10.60
N GLU A 161 17.32 -9.30 9.55
CA GLU A 161 17.44 -7.85 9.66
C GLU A 161 16.10 -7.17 9.38
N GLY A 162 15.89 -6.01 9.99
CA GLY A 162 14.78 -5.11 9.69
C GLY A 162 15.23 -4.02 8.71
N GLN A 163 14.35 -3.60 7.81
CA GLN A 163 14.60 -2.47 6.90
C GLN A 163 13.76 -1.27 7.31
N GLU A 164 14.39 -0.12 7.52
CA GLU A 164 13.66 1.12 7.78
C GLU A 164 12.99 1.64 6.51
N VAL A 165 11.72 2.02 6.67
CA VAL A 165 10.96 2.86 5.76
C VAL A 165 10.68 4.18 6.44
N GLN A 166 11.02 5.28 5.76
CA GLN A 166 10.90 6.64 6.26
C GLN A 166 9.84 7.39 5.48
N VAL A 167 9.18 8.36 6.11
CA VAL A 167 8.20 9.23 5.45
C VAL A 167 8.59 10.69 5.69
N ARG A 168 8.50 11.51 4.65
CA ARG A 168 8.79 12.95 4.71
C ARG A 168 7.88 13.72 3.76
N LYS A 169 7.87 15.06 3.88
CA LYS A 169 7.30 15.93 2.84
C LYS A 169 8.20 15.91 1.61
N LYS A 170 7.61 15.91 0.43
CA LYS A 170 8.34 15.95 -0.83
C LYS A 170 9.19 17.21 -0.93
N GLY A 171 10.46 17.04 -1.30
CA GLY A 171 11.43 18.13 -1.38
C GLY A 171 12.00 18.57 -0.04
N GLU A 172 11.55 18.00 1.08
CA GLU A 172 12.13 18.25 2.40
C GLU A 172 13.03 17.07 2.83
N THR A 173 13.93 17.34 3.77
CA THR A 173 14.83 16.31 4.35
C THR A 173 14.39 15.82 5.72
N ALA A 174 13.52 16.57 6.41
CA ALA A 174 13.03 16.23 7.73
C ALA A 174 12.16 14.96 7.67
N ILE A 175 12.55 13.93 8.42
CA ILE A 175 11.79 12.69 8.54
C ILE A 175 10.64 12.91 9.52
N LEU A 176 9.42 12.65 9.06
CA LEU A 176 8.19 12.76 9.84
C LEU A 176 7.84 11.47 10.58
N PHE A 177 8.25 10.33 10.03
CA PHE A 177 7.91 9.02 10.54
C PHE A 177 8.90 7.96 10.06
N THR A 178 9.17 6.97 10.90
CA THR A 178 9.99 5.81 10.56
C THR A 178 9.27 4.54 11.01
N LYS A 179 9.30 3.51 10.17
CA LYS A 179 8.81 2.17 10.48
C LYS A 179 9.83 1.14 10.05
N THR A 180 10.21 0.27 10.98
CA THR A 180 10.96 -0.95 10.67
C THR A 180 10.02 -1.97 10.03
N ILE A 181 10.41 -2.45 8.85
CA ILE A 181 9.79 -3.57 8.14
C ILE A 181 10.63 -4.81 8.41
N GLU A 182 10.02 -5.83 8.99
CA GLU A 182 10.72 -7.06 9.35
C GLU A 182 10.83 -8.00 8.15
N ALA A 183 11.79 -8.93 8.14
CA ALA A 183 11.91 -9.91 7.05
C ALA A 183 10.72 -10.87 6.94
N SER A 184 9.89 -10.98 7.98
CA SER A 184 8.66 -11.77 8.04
C SER A 184 7.56 -11.00 8.77
N PRO A 185 6.30 -11.05 8.32
CA PRO A 185 5.79 -11.78 7.16
C PRO A 185 6.16 -11.13 5.81
N SER A 186 6.05 -11.89 4.71
CA SER A 186 6.39 -11.44 3.34
C SER A 186 5.45 -10.36 2.78
N LYS A 187 4.32 -10.11 3.45
CA LYS A 187 3.40 -9.02 3.17
C LYS A 187 3.15 -8.25 4.45
N GLN A 188 3.37 -6.95 4.42
CA GLN A 188 3.16 -6.06 5.55
C GLN A 188 2.41 -4.81 5.10
N SER A 189 1.76 -4.14 6.05
CA SER A 189 1.04 -2.90 5.80
C SER A 189 1.57 -1.76 6.67
N LEU A 190 1.53 -0.57 6.09
CA LEU A 190 1.73 0.71 6.77
C LEU A 190 0.46 1.54 6.58
N ASN A 191 -0.30 1.69 7.67
CA ASN A 191 -1.47 2.55 7.73
C ASN A 191 -1.10 3.87 8.40
N PHE A 192 -1.43 5.01 7.78
CA PHE A 192 -1.02 6.32 8.30
C PHE A 192 -2.06 7.43 8.08
N PHE A 193 -2.03 8.43 8.96
CA PHE A 193 -2.68 9.72 8.76
C PHE A 193 -1.68 10.84 9.00
N PHE A 194 -1.49 11.70 8.00
CA PHE A 194 -0.66 12.89 8.13
C PHE A 194 -1.54 14.11 8.36
N ASP A 195 -1.40 14.76 9.51
CA ASP A 195 -2.25 15.87 9.95
C ASP A 195 -1.80 17.26 9.43
N GLY A 196 -0.74 17.31 8.60
CA GLY A 196 -0.11 18.54 8.12
C GLY A 196 1.19 18.90 8.86
N THR A 197 1.38 18.36 10.06
CA THR A 197 2.57 18.54 10.89
C THR A 197 3.24 17.21 11.23
N SER A 198 2.47 16.21 11.63
CA SER A 198 2.94 14.92 12.12
C SER A 198 2.20 13.76 11.45
N ILE A 199 2.83 12.60 11.44
CA ILE A 199 2.21 11.36 10.98
C ILE A 199 1.84 10.52 12.18
N VAL A 200 0.56 10.18 12.27
CA VAL A 200 0.05 9.19 13.22
C VAL A 200 -0.06 7.85 12.50
N GLY A 201 0.74 6.88 12.92
CA GLY A 201 0.62 5.49 12.48
C GLY A 201 -0.46 4.76 13.28
N ASN A 202 -1.19 3.83 12.64
CA ASN A 202 -2.15 2.93 13.30
C ASN A 202 -3.11 3.63 14.28
N VAL A 203 -3.98 4.51 13.79
CA VAL A 203 -5.02 5.11 14.63
C VAL A 203 -5.97 4.03 15.11
N GLN A 204 -5.87 3.66 16.39
CA GLN A 204 -6.82 2.75 17.02
C GLN A 204 -8.16 3.45 17.19
N LEU A 205 -9.22 2.77 16.75
CA LEU A 205 -10.60 3.16 16.94
C LEU A 205 -11.24 2.18 17.92
N ASP A 206 -11.50 2.66 19.13
CA ASP A 206 -12.19 1.85 20.13
C ASP A 206 -13.66 1.66 19.72
N PRO A 207 -14.24 0.46 19.89
CA PRO A 207 -15.66 0.21 19.61
C PRO A 207 -16.55 1.10 20.50
N PRO A 208 -17.81 1.37 20.09
CA PRO A 208 -18.77 2.02 20.97
C PRO A 208 -19.03 1.17 22.23
N VAL A 209 -19.31 1.82 23.35
CA VAL A 209 -19.60 1.15 24.62
C VAL A 209 -20.92 0.36 24.50
N ASP A 210 -21.94 0.93 23.86
CA ASP A 210 -23.14 0.21 23.46
C ASP A 210 -23.05 -0.21 21.98
N PRO A 211 -23.16 -1.50 21.65
CA PRO A 211 -23.17 -1.98 20.26
C PRO A 211 -24.30 -1.40 19.40
N LYS A 212 -25.34 -0.81 20.00
CA LYS A 212 -26.41 -0.10 19.27
C LYS A 212 -26.02 1.30 18.84
N ASN A 213 -24.98 1.88 19.46
CA ASN A 213 -24.49 3.22 19.18
C ASN A 213 -23.43 3.20 18.08
N MET A 214 -22.99 4.39 17.67
CA MET A 214 -21.85 4.59 16.77
C MET A 214 -20.82 5.48 17.47
N MET A 215 -19.57 5.06 17.55
CA MET A 215 -18.49 5.89 18.05
C MET A 215 -17.95 6.77 16.93
N ILE A 216 -17.84 8.08 17.15
CA ILE A 216 -17.15 8.98 16.24
C ILE A 216 -15.91 9.55 16.93
N LYS A 217 -14.80 9.58 16.20
CA LYS A 217 -13.57 10.30 16.54
C LYS A 217 -13.33 11.30 15.43
N ALA A 218 -13.56 12.59 15.68
CA ALA A 218 -13.51 13.60 14.64
C ALA A 218 -12.55 14.74 14.95
N LYS A 219 -12.05 15.39 13.90
CA LYS A 219 -11.37 16.69 13.97
C LYS A 219 -11.97 17.66 12.96
N PHE A 220 -11.87 18.95 13.25
CA PHE A 220 -12.27 20.01 12.33
C PHE A 220 -11.05 20.61 11.62
N GLN A 221 -11.18 20.86 10.32
CA GLN A 221 -10.22 21.65 9.55
C GLN A 221 -10.94 22.61 8.62
N THR A 222 -10.72 23.90 8.82
CA THR A 222 -11.29 24.92 7.93
C THR A 222 -10.56 25.01 6.59
N THR A 223 -11.33 25.24 5.54
CA THR A 223 -10.93 25.64 4.19
C THR A 223 -11.06 27.15 3.98
N PHE A 224 -11.53 27.89 4.99
CA PHE A 224 -11.67 29.35 5.02
C PHE A 224 -10.79 29.98 6.12
N PRO A 225 -9.46 29.81 6.08
CA PRO A 225 -8.57 30.25 7.16
C PRO A 225 -8.65 31.76 7.46
N ASN A 226 -8.99 32.58 6.46
CA ASN A 226 -9.09 34.04 6.63
C ASN A 226 -10.41 34.49 7.28
N GLN A 227 -11.47 33.69 7.18
CA GLN A 227 -12.78 34.01 7.76
C GLN A 227 -13.00 33.28 9.08
N PHE A 228 -12.40 32.12 9.25
CA PHE A 228 -12.50 31.34 10.49
C PHE A 228 -11.90 32.14 11.65
N LYS A 229 -12.66 32.25 12.74
CA LYS A 229 -12.26 33.03 13.92
C LYS A 229 -11.09 32.42 14.71
N GLY A 230 -10.65 31.20 14.36
CA GLY A 230 -9.60 30.49 15.10
C GLY A 230 -10.04 30.09 16.51
N VAL A 231 -11.29 29.66 16.66
CA VAL A 231 -11.92 29.27 17.93
C VAL A 231 -12.23 27.78 17.96
N ASP A 232 -12.39 27.21 19.16
CA ASP A 232 -12.95 25.86 19.29
C ASP A 232 -14.37 25.86 18.72
N VAL A 233 -14.78 24.75 18.12
CA VAL A 233 -16.13 24.60 17.55
C VAL A 233 -16.88 23.45 18.18
N ASP A 234 -18.19 23.59 18.37
CA ASP A 234 -19.06 22.48 18.74
C ASP A 234 -19.84 22.01 17.51
N LEU A 235 -19.90 20.69 17.32
CA LEU A 235 -20.86 20.06 16.42
C LEU A 235 -22.12 19.71 17.20
N VAL A 236 -23.20 20.45 16.97
CA VAL A 236 -24.49 20.19 17.62
C VAL A 236 -25.31 19.27 16.72
N PHE A 237 -25.71 18.10 17.24
CA PHE A 237 -26.40 17.08 16.46
C PHE A 237 -27.92 17.17 16.54
N TYR A 238 -28.54 16.90 15.40
CA TYR A 238 -29.98 16.84 15.16
C TYR A 238 -30.30 15.57 14.38
N THR A 239 -31.57 15.16 14.40
CA THR A 239 -32.06 14.07 13.55
C THR A 239 -33.02 14.61 12.51
N ARG A 240 -33.00 14.02 11.32
CA ARG A 240 -33.94 14.35 10.25
C ARG A 240 -34.21 13.13 9.39
N LEU A 241 -35.31 13.15 8.66
CA LEU A 241 -35.59 12.11 7.66
C LEU A 241 -34.55 12.18 6.52
N THR A 242 -34.14 11.04 5.99
CA THR A 242 -33.25 10.92 4.83
C THR A 242 -33.84 11.59 3.58
N SER A 243 -35.17 11.59 3.46
CA SER A 243 -35.89 12.25 2.37
C SER A 243 -36.09 13.76 2.56
N ALA A 244 -35.77 14.30 3.74
CA ALA A 244 -35.96 15.73 4.01
C ALA A 244 -34.95 16.56 3.22
N ALA A 245 -35.44 17.63 2.57
CA ALA A 245 -34.57 18.61 1.95
C ALA A 245 -33.66 19.29 2.99
N ASN A 246 -32.48 19.75 2.56
CA ASN A 246 -31.53 20.46 3.44
C ASN A 246 -32.08 21.77 4.04
N THR A 247 -33.21 22.26 3.53
CA THR A 247 -33.94 23.43 4.04
C THR A 247 -34.91 23.09 5.19
N ILE A 248 -35.11 21.82 5.53
CA ILE A 248 -35.96 21.41 6.64
C ILE A 248 -35.16 21.50 7.95
N ILE A 249 -35.78 21.98 9.02
CA ILE A 249 -35.17 22.05 10.36
C ILE A 249 -35.02 20.63 10.91
N GLY A 250 -33.85 20.29 11.43
CA GLY A 250 -33.62 19.03 12.15
C GLY A 250 -34.25 19.03 13.54
N THR A 251 -34.67 17.86 14.00
CA THR A 251 -35.16 17.67 15.38
C THR A 251 -33.97 17.62 16.33
N LYS A 252 -33.95 18.53 17.30
CA LYS A 252 -32.90 18.60 18.32
C LYS A 252 -32.93 17.36 19.23
N MET A 253 -31.76 16.82 19.51
CA MET A 253 -31.61 15.69 20.44
C MET A 253 -31.83 16.14 21.90
N ILE A 254 -32.43 15.28 22.72
CA ILE A 254 -32.62 15.50 24.16
C ILE A 254 -32.06 14.27 24.92
N PRO A 255 -30.99 14.43 25.73
CA PRO A 255 -30.22 15.66 25.95
C PRO A 255 -29.52 16.14 24.67
N GLU A 256 -29.11 17.43 24.66
CA GLU A 256 -28.36 17.99 23.54
C GLU A 256 -27.06 17.19 23.36
N LEU A 257 -26.85 16.74 22.12
CA LEU A 257 -25.71 15.93 21.76
C LEU A 257 -24.72 16.82 21.02
N LEU A 258 -23.56 17.05 21.63
CA LEU A 258 -22.52 17.93 21.09
C LEU A 258 -21.16 17.26 21.09
N LEU A 259 -20.37 17.50 20.03
CA LEU A 259 -18.97 17.13 19.96
C LEU A 259 -18.12 18.40 19.87
N LYS A 260 -17.37 18.69 20.95
CA LYS A 260 -16.40 19.80 20.95
C LYS A 260 -15.17 19.41 20.14
N LEU A 261 -14.81 20.23 19.16
CA LEU A 261 -13.64 20.07 18.30
C LEU A 261 -12.66 21.21 18.56
N PRO A 262 -11.48 20.92 19.13
CA PRO A 262 -10.47 21.93 19.43
C PRO A 262 -9.94 22.65 18.18
N LYS A 263 -9.65 23.94 18.32
CA LYS A 263 -9.06 24.77 17.23
C LYS A 263 -7.66 24.33 16.79
N ASP A 264 -6.95 23.62 17.66
CA ASP A 264 -5.63 23.07 17.36
C ASP A 264 -5.68 21.88 16.39
N GLY A 265 -6.89 21.42 16.03
CA GLY A 265 -7.10 20.35 15.07
C GLY A 265 -6.90 18.95 15.65
N SER A 266 -6.86 18.82 16.97
CA SER A 266 -6.87 17.54 17.69
C SER A 266 -8.18 16.79 17.47
N PHE A 267 -8.09 15.46 17.50
CA PHE A 267 -9.28 14.61 17.47
C PHE A 267 -9.99 14.62 18.82
N ASN A 268 -11.32 14.59 18.79
CA ASN A 268 -12.14 14.35 19.96
C ASN A 268 -13.21 13.29 19.66
N THR A 269 -13.79 12.67 20.69
CA THR A 269 -14.70 11.55 20.55
C THR A 269 -16.10 11.83 21.11
N LEU A 270 -17.09 11.18 20.51
CA LEU A 270 -18.47 11.16 20.98
C LEU A 270 -19.14 9.86 20.55
N GLU A 271 -19.96 9.29 21.42
CA GLU A 271 -20.81 8.15 21.08
C GLU A 271 -22.20 8.65 20.70
N LEU A 272 -22.62 8.35 19.47
CA LEU A 272 -23.92 8.73 18.93
C LEU A 272 -24.95 7.62 19.21
N PRO A 273 -26.12 7.91 19.81
CA PRO A 273 -27.16 6.92 20.06
C PRO A 273 -27.80 6.39 18.77
N PRO A 274 -28.58 5.28 18.82
CA PRO A 274 -29.35 4.83 17.68
C PRO A 274 -30.38 5.88 17.24
N LEU A 275 -30.59 5.95 15.94
CA LEU A 275 -31.63 6.79 15.36
C LEU A 275 -33.03 6.18 15.57
N PRO A 276 -34.11 7.00 15.55
CA PRO A 276 -35.49 6.52 15.75
C PRO A 276 -35.97 5.49 14.72
N GLY A 277 -35.33 5.43 13.55
CA GLY A 277 -35.66 4.50 12.48
C GLY A 277 -34.64 4.56 11.34
N SER A 278 -34.70 3.60 10.41
CA SER A 278 -33.77 3.48 9.28
C SER A 278 -33.89 4.61 8.24
N ASN A 279 -35.00 5.35 8.25
CA ASN A 279 -35.25 6.50 7.41
C ASN A 279 -34.76 7.82 8.03
N TYR A 280 -34.03 7.78 9.14
CA TYR A 280 -33.42 8.95 9.76
C TYR A 280 -31.92 9.01 9.49
N ILE A 281 -31.37 10.22 9.56
CA ILE A 281 -29.94 10.51 9.55
C ILE A 281 -29.60 11.52 10.64
N TYR A 282 -28.34 11.55 11.03
CA TYR A 282 -27.80 12.68 11.76
C TYR A 282 -27.58 13.86 10.82
N SER A 283 -27.90 15.03 11.32
CA SER A 283 -27.53 16.31 10.75
C SER A 283 -26.93 17.18 11.84
N PHE A 284 -26.15 18.19 11.48
CA PHE A 284 -25.42 18.98 12.47
C PHE A 284 -25.30 20.44 12.07
N ASP A 285 -25.03 21.28 13.07
CA ASP A 285 -24.53 22.63 12.92
C ASP A 285 -23.08 22.72 13.40
N ILE A 286 -22.34 23.69 12.88
CA ILE A 286 -20.98 24.03 13.33
C ILE A 286 -21.05 25.41 13.99
N VAL A 287 -20.84 25.46 15.30
CA VAL A 287 -20.94 26.71 16.09
C VAL A 287 -19.67 26.95 16.90
N GLU A 288 -19.44 28.19 17.31
CA GLU A 288 -18.40 28.55 18.28
C GLU A 288 -18.69 27.89 19.62
N SER A 289 -17.68 27.23 20.20
CA SER A 289 -17.86 26.36 21.37
C SER A 289 -18.50 27.07 22.57
N GLY A 290 -19.50 26.43 23.18
CA GLY A 290 -20.29 27.00 24.27
C GLY A 290 -21.28 28.09 23.86
N THR A 291 -21.48 28.30 22.57
CA THR A 291 -22.41 29.30 22.02
C THR A 291 -23.25 28.68 20.90
N TYR A 292 -24.18 29.47 20.34
CA TYR A 292 -24.82 29.12 19.07
C TYR A 292 -24.26 29.92 17.90
N ASN A 293 -23.26 30.77 18.10
CA ASN A 293 -22.75 31.69 17.09
C ASN A 293 -21.95 30.98 15.98
N LEU A 294 -21.91 31.57 14.78
CA LEU A 294 -21.05 31.04 13.71
C LEU A 294 -19.57 31.25 14.06
N PRO A 295 -18.70 30.27 13.77
CA PRO A 295 -17.26 30.41 14.02
C PRO A 295 -16.53 31.15 12.89
N TYR A 296 -17.26 31.92 12.07
CA TYR A 296 -16.72 32.68 10.94
C TYR A 296 -17.07 34.16 11.04
N THR A 297 -16.18 34.98 10.49
CA THR A 297 -16.44 36.38 10.17
C THR A 297 -16.96 36.50 8.74
N SER A 298 -17.80 37.50 8.47
CA SER A 298 -18.28 37.77 7.11
C SER A 298 -17.16 38.37 6.26
N GLY A 299 -17.00 37.91 5.02
CA GLY A 299 -15.99 38.43 4.09
C GLY A 299 -15.69 37.46 2.96
N SER A 300 -15.21 37.95 1.80
CA SER A 300 -14.96 37.12 0.61
C SER A 300 -14.00 35.96 0.92
N PRO A 301 -14.35 34.69 0.60
CA PRO A 301 -15.45 34.26 -0.27
C PRO A 301 -16.79 34.02 0.45
N LEU A 302 -16.84 34.07 1.79
CA LEU A 302 -18.05 33.86 2.57
C LEU A 302 -18.91 35.12 2.60
N VAL A 303 -19.94 35.12 1.75
CA VAL A 303 -20.95 36.17 1.73
C VAL A 303 -22.16 35.66 2.51
N VAL A 304 -22.18 35.98 3.81
CA VAL A 304 -23.26 35.61 4.73
C VAL A 304 -24.52 36.46 4.51
N ALA A 305 -24.42 37.55 3.75
CA ALA A 305 -25.55 38.38 3.37
C ALA A 305 -26.46 37.63 2.36
N GLY A 306 -27.72 37.41 2.74
CA GLY A 306 -28.76 36.86 1.86
C GLY A 306 -29.09 35.37 2.02
N PHE A 307 -28.54 34.68 3.03
CA PHE A 307 -28.89 33.28 3.32
C PHE A 307 -29.36 33.04 4.78
N THR A 308 -30.38 32.21 4.92
CA THR A 308 -31.11 31.83 6.14
C THR A 308 -30.63 30.47 6.70
N LEU A 309 -29.34 30.31 6.98
CA LEU A 309 -28.94 29.31 7.99
C LEU A 309 -29.03 29.99 9.34
N LYS A 310 -30.22 29.93 9.94
CA LYS A 310 -30.32 30.23 11.35
C LYS A 310 -29.53 29.15 12.07
N GLN A 311 -28.66 29.60 12.96
CA GLN A 311 -27.98 28.71 13.88
C GLN A 311 -29.03 27.87 14.62
N ASN A 312 -28.63 26.68 15.04
CA ASN A 312 -29.46 25.76 15.82
C ASN A 312 -30.64 25.15 15.03
N GLU A 313 -30.42 24.84 13.74
CA GLU A 313 -31.40 24.19 12.85
C GLU A 313 -30.90 22.87 12.23
N GLY A 314 -29.64 22.48 12.43
CA GLY A 314 -29.09 21.18 11.98
C GLY A 314 -28.93 21.07 10.47
N ARG A 315 -28.39 22.11 9.82
CA ARG A 315 -28.37 22.24 8.35
C ARG A 315 -26.98 22.39 7.74
N TYR A 316 -25.92 22.37 8.54
CA TYR A 316 -24.56 22.52 8.03
C TYR A 316 -24.07 21.27 7.30
N GLY A 317 -24.46 20.08 7.78
CA GLY A 317 -24.08 18.84 7.13
C GLY A 317 -24.84 17.64 7.65
N ILE A 318 -24.46 16.47 7.16
CA ILE A 318 -25.05 15.17 7.51
C ILE A 318 -24.00 14.16 7.92
N LEU A 319 -24.44 13.18 8.70
CA LEU A 319 -23.67 12.00 9.06
C LEU A 319 -24.57 10.77 8.99
N ASN A 320 -24.12 9.77 8.24
CA ASN A 320 -24.80 8.47 8.19
C ASN A 320 -24.47 7.67 9.46
N PHE A 321 -25.49 7.02 10.02
CA PHE A 321 -25.35 6.23 11.22
C PHE A 321 -25.14 4.74 10.90
N GLU A 322 -24.18 4.13 11.57
CA GLU A 322 -23.88 2.70 11.46
C GLU A 322 -23.70 2.11 12.86
N ALA A 323 -24.68 1.33 13.32
CA ALA A 323 -24.66 0.72 14.64
C ALA A 323 -23.44 -0.20 14.82
N GLY A 324 -22.79 -0.10 15.99
CA GLY A 324 -21.64 -0.91 16.38
C GLY A 324 -20.34 -0.53 15.69
N LYS A 325 -20.32 0.55 14.89
CA LYS A 325 -19.13 1.00 14.18
C LYS A 325 -18.43 2.14 14.91
N SER A 326 -17.12 2.21 14.69
CA SER A 326 -16.28 3.33 15.09
C SER A 326 -15.74 4.03 13.86
N LYS A 327 -15.87 5.35 13.82
CA LYS A 327 -15.52 6.17 12.66
C LYS A 327 -14.45 7.21 13.00
N LEU A 328 -13.35 7.22 12.25
CA LEU A 328 -12.39 8.32 12.22
C LEU A 328 -12.82 9.32 11.15
N LEU A 329 -13.24 10.52 11.55
CA LEU A 329 -13.83 11.49 10.66
C LEU A 329 -13.00 12.77 10.59
N LEU A 330 -12.79 13.26 9.38
CA LEU A 330 -12.26 14.60 9.15
C LEU A 330 -13.39 15.49 8.66
N LEU A 331 -13.81 16.45 9.50
CA LEU A 331 -14.77 17.46 9.11
C LEU A 331 -14.05 18.61 8.42
N LYS A 332 -14.41 18.85 7.16
CA LYS A 332 -14.05 20.07 6.44
C LYS A 332 -15.28 20.91 6.20
N ASP A 333 -15.12 22.21 6.34
CA ASP A 333 -16.09 23.14 5.79
C ASP A 333 -15.91 23.23 4.26
N SER A 334 -16.92 23.75 3.58
CA SER A 334 -16.98 23.83 2.12
C SER A 334 -17.87 25.00 1.71
N ARG A 335 -17.69 25.45 0.46
CA ARG A 335 -18.53 26.48 -0.15
C ARG A 335 -19.80 25.83 -0.67
N ALA A 336 -20.94 26.19 -0.10
CA ALA A 336 -22.23 25.94 -0.71
C ALA A 336 -22.72 27.22 -1.40
N LEU A 337 -23.06 27.11 -2.68
CA LEU A 337 -23.58 28.21 -3.49
C LEU A 337 -25.11 28.18 -3.52
N VAL A 338 -25.74 29.30 -3.16
CA VAL A 338 -27.15 29.52 -3.44
C VAL A 338 -27.26 30.29 -4.75
N ALA A 339 -27.60 29.59 -5.84
CA ALA A 339 -27.62 30.17 -7.18
C ALA A 339 -28.52 31.41 -7.29
N ALA A 340 -29.65 31.43 -6.58
CA ALA A 340 -30.64 32.51 -6.64
C ALA A 340 -30.15 33.82 -6.01
N THR A 341 -29.39 33.76 -4.91
CA THR A 341 -28.91 34.95 -4.18
C THR A 341 -27.43 35.23 -4.40
N LYS A 342 -26.71 34.34 -5.10
CA LYS A 342 -25.24 34.31 -5.20
C LYS A 342 -24.54 34.31 -3.83
N SER A 343 -25.25 33.95 -2.76
CA SER A 343 -24.68 33.82 -1.43
C SER A 343 -23.82 32.54 -1.35
N ILE A 344 -22.70 32.63 -0.65
CA ILE A 344 -21.81 31.51 -0.36
C ILE A 344 -21.77 31.33 1.14
N TYR A 345 -22.19 30.16 1.61
CA TYR A 345 -22.22 29.83 3.03
C TYR A 345 -21.35 28.61 3.36
N PRO A 346 -20.89 28.49 4.61
CA PRO A 346 -20.16 27.31 5.07
C PRO A 346 -21.10 26.10 5.21
N SER A 347 -20.79 25.01 4.51
CA SER A 347 -21.37 23.68 4.75
C SER A 347 -20.29 22.73 5.27
N GLY A 348 -20.65 21.76 6.11
CA GLY A 348 -19.76 20.73 6.63
C GLY A 348 -19.87 19.42 5.85
N ALA A 349 -18.73 18.81 5.54
CA ALA A 349 -18.66 17.47 4.98
C ALA A 349 -17.62 16.63 5.72
N PHE A 350 -18.00 15.39 6.03
CA PHE A 350 -17.09 14.41 6.61
C PHE A 350 -16.35 13.63 5.53
N THR A 351 -15.05 13.49 5.68
CA THR A 351 -14.27 12.44 5.04
C THR A 351 -14.10 11.30 6.03
N ASP A 352 -14.58 10.11 5.68
CA ASP A 352 -14.39 8.89 6.49
C ASP A 352 -12.98 8.34 6.26
N LEU A 353 -12.13 8.47 7.28
CA LEU A 353 -10.75 8.00 7.29
C LEU A 353 -10.65 6.57 7.85
N SER A 354 -11.73 6.00 8.39
CA SER A 354 -11.71 4.69 9.06
C SER A 354 -11.29 3.57 8.12
N GLN A 355 -11.62 3.70 6.84
CA GLN A 355 -11.23 2.73 5.80
C GLN A 355 -9.71 2.55 5.66
N TYR A 356 -8.91 3.48 6.18
CA TYR A 356 -7.45 3.41 6.16
C TYR A 356 -6.87 2.70 7.39
N PHE A 357 -7.69 2.41 8.41
CA PHE A 357 -7.28 1.83 9.69
C PHE A 357 -8.02 0.54 10.06
N GLN A 358 -8.88 0.04 9.17
CA GLN A 358 -9.61 -1.22 9.30
C GLN A 358 -8.84 -2.41 8.75
#